data_AF-A0A8H6F153-F1
#
_entry.id   AF-A0A8H6F153-F1
#
_cell.length_a   1.000
_cell.length_b   1.000
_cell.length_c   1.000
_cell.angle_alpha   90.00
_cell.angle_beta   90.00
_cell.angle_gamma   90.00
#
_symmetry.space_group_name_H-M   'P 1'
#
loop_
_entity.id
_entity.type
_entity.pdbx_description
1 polymer ?
#
loop_
_entity_poly.entity_id
_entity_poly.type
_entity_poly.pdbx_seq_one_letter_code
_entity_poly.pdbx_strand_id
1 'polypeptide(L)'
;MFQNCNFLIIKSKQLTQDKDLSQLLLANNVANIYIKDDFDNSKNYMDPPKITHIISNTIDFIEHDLAIKSMIPIVTPSWVYDSISSQKMQNIRTYNPDPAYFFKDCFICCADNLPPGDKELIYAAAQAFGGGYLDNITKYTTHLIAMDISNEKSILASSIIHDDDDNDSNGDMPNIKIVLPHWIDHCITMGKKLNEDNYLLPDAKILHDESNDVLKNEILPEILNDSLPPQNELDSELQFFKNKKFYINSDFNLSQRSSNAIKFVIERHGGSIIKKFDVSEIDIYLGKYRQGDTYKKSCASNRIIVGNLQWYILFWHLKVGLYL
;
A
#
# COMPACT_ATOMS: atom_id res chain seq x y z
N MET A 1 -29.93 -3.81 -0.03
CA MET A 1 -28.65 -3.85 0.74
C MET A 1 -28.32 -2.53 1.44
N PHE A 2 -28.72 -1.35 0.94
CA PHE A 2 -28.36 -0.05 1.54
C PHE A 2 -29.36 0.50 2.58
N GLN A 3 -30.29 -0.32 3.09
CA GLN A 3 -31.43 0.12 3.94
C GLN A 3 -31.07 0.92 5.18
N ASN A 4 -29.89 0.71 5.75
CA ASN A 4 -29.44 1.42 6.95
C ASN A 4 -28.26 2.35 6.66
N CYS A 5 -28.00 2.65 5.38
CA CYS A 5 -26.87 3.48 4.97
C CYS A 5 -27.29 4.93 4.74
N ASN A 6 -26.49 5.84 5.30
CA ASN A 6 -26.63 7.27 5.12
C ASN A 6 -25.41 7.76 4.32
N PHE A 7 -25.60 8.10 3.06
CA PHE A 7 -24.49 8.49 2.19
C PHE A 7 -24.31 10.00 2.14
N LEU A 8 -23.06 10.45 2.12
CA LEU A 8 -22.68 11.80 1.73
C LEU A 8 -21.93 11.74 0.40
N ILE A 9 -22.47 12.35 -0.64
CA ILE A 9 -21.81 12.46 -1.95
C ILE A 9 -21.09 13.81 -2.00
N ILE A 10 -19.79 13.77 -2.23
CA ILE A 10 -18.94 14.95 -2.41
C ILE A 10 -18.82 15.25 -3.90
N LYS A 11 -19.49 16.30 -4.36
CA LYS A 11 -19.34 16.81 -5.72
C LYS A 11 -17.96 17.45 -5.85
N SER A 12 -17.25 17.05 -6.89
CA SER A 12 -15.96 17.61 -7.27
C SER A 12 -15.84 17.60 -8.78
N LYS A 13 -14.77 18.20 -9.32
CA LYS A 13 -14.49 18.14 -10.77
C LYS A 13 -14.38 16.70 -11.30
N GLN A 14 -14.03 15.75 -10.44
CA GLN A 14 -13.88 14.34 -10.79
C GLN A 14 -15.17 13.53 -10.62
N LEU A 15 -16.22 14.11 -10.02
CA LEU A 15 -17.51 13.45 -9.81
C LEU A 15 -18.66 14.34 -10.28
N THR A 16 -19.03 14.19 -11.55
CA THR A 16 -20.09 14.99 -12.21
C THR A 16 -21.43 14.25 -12.35
N GLN A 17 -21.48 12.96 -12.04
CA GLN A 17 -22.67 12.09 -12.17
C GLN A 17 -23.41 11.89 -10.83
N ASP A 18 -23.38 12.90 -9.95
CA ASP A 18 -23.98 12.84 -8.61
C ASP A 18 -25.49 12.57 -8.64
N LYS A 19 -26.20 13.08 -9.65
CA LYS A 19 -27.64 12.87 -9.84
C LYS A 19 -27.99 11.43 -10.15
N ASP A 20 -27.27 10.82 -11.09
CA ASP A 20 -27.51 9.43 -11.52
C ASP A 20 -27.18 8.47 -10.36
N LEU A 21 -26.08 8.72 -9.65
CA LEU A 21 -25.69 7.99 -8.47
C LEU A 21 -26.74 8.09 -7.35
N SER A 22 -27.31 9.27 -7.13
CA SER A 22 -28.37 9.49 -6.14
C SER A 22 -29.64 8.73 -6.50
N GLN A 23 -30.06 8.77 -7.77
CA GLN A 23 -31.22 8.00 -8.24
C GLN A 23 -31.00 6.50 -8.05
N LEU A 24 -29.80 6.02 -8.35
CA LEU A 24 -29.44 4.62 -8.20
C LEU A 24 -29.46 4.16 -6.73
N LEU A 25 -28.96 4.99 -5.80
CA LEU A 25 -29.02 4.72 -4.37
C LEU A 25 -30.45 4.70 -3.83
N LEU A 26 -31.31 5.62 -4.28
CA LEU A 26 -32.74 5.65 -3.95
C LEU A 26 -33.46 4.38 -4.44
N ALA A 27 -33.18 3.96 -5.68
CA ALA A 27 -33.73 2.72 -6.24
C ALA A 27 -33.31 1.46 -5.46
N ASN A 28 -32.21 1.54 -4.69
CA ASN A 28 -31.68 0.44 -3.87
C ASN A 28 -31.97 0.61 -2.36
N ASN A 29 -33.02 1.36 -2.03
CA ASN A 29 -33.57 1.55 -0.68
C ASN A 29 -32.57 2.13 0.32
N VAL A 30 -31.75 3.12 -0.07
CA VAL A 30 -30.89 3.85 0.87
C VAL A 30 -31.71 4.58 1.95
N ALA A 31 -31.18 4.73 3.17
CA ALA A 31 -31.88 5.45 4.24
C ALA A 31 -31.88 6.96 4.02
N ASN A 32 -30.70 7.56 3.79
CA ASN A 32 -30.56 8.99 3.55
C ASN A 32 -29.43 9.26 2.54
N ILE A 33 -29.61 10.29 1.71
CA ILE A 33 -28.55 10.81 0.83
C ILE A 33 -28.39 12.30 1.14
N TYR A 34 -27.13 12.71 1.31
CA TYR A 34 -26.71 14.10 1.42
C TYR A 34 -25.73 14.40 0.29
N ILE A 35 -25.78 15.60 -0.25
CA ILE A 35 -24.92 16.03 -1.37
C ILE A 35 -24.41 17.43 -1.06
N LYS A 36 -23.11 17.66 -1.30
CA LYS A 36 -22.50 19.00 -1.24
C LYS A 36 -21.27 19.08 -2.13
N ASP A 37 -20.73 20.28 -2.30
CA ASP A 37 -19.45 20.52 -2.96
C ASP A 37 -18.27 20.27 -1.99
N ASP A 38 -17.12 19.86 -2.52
CA ASP A 38 -15.87 19.51 -1.82
C ASP A 38 -15.42 20.48 -0.72
N PHE A 39 -15.67 21.78 -0.88
CA PHE A 39 -15.31 22.81 0.12
C PHE A 39 -16.52 23.57 0.70
N ASP A 40 -17.74 23.06 0.58
CA ASP A 40 -18.92 23.66 1.22
C ASP A 40 -18.95 23.36 2.73
N ASN A 41 -18.76 24.38 3.57
CA ASN A 41 -18.81 24.27 5.03
C ASN A 41 -20.19 24.57 5.65
N SER A 42 -21.19 24.93 4.85
CA SER A 42 -22.48 25.44 5.34
C SER A 42 -23.23 24.45 6.25
N LYS A 43 -22.97 23.14 6.09
CA LYS A 43 -23.54 22.07 6.91
C LYS A 43 -22.50 21.01 7.24
N ASN A 44 -22.30 20.77 8.54
CA ASN A 44 -21.50 19.66 9.05
C ASN A 44 -22.38 18.42 9.28
N TYR A 45 -22.07 17.33 8.59
CA TYR A 45 -22.76 16.03 8.71
C TYR A 45 -22.06 15.02 9.63
N MET A 46 -20.93 15.43 10.20
CA MET A 46 -19.97 14.57 10.91
C MET A 46 -19.95 14.78 12.42
N ASP A 47 -20.64 15.80 12.94
CA ASP A 47 -20.70 16.10 14.38
C ASP A 47 -22.15 16.34 14.88
N PRO A 48 -22.79 15.34 15.52
CA PRO A 48 -22.38 13.94 15.55
C PRO A 48 -22.50 13.30 14.15
N PRO A 49 -21.75 12.22 13.86
CA PRO A 49 -21.76 11.60 12.54
C PRO A 49 -23.12 11.01 12.21
N LYS A 50 -23.81 11.62 11.24
CA LYS A 50 -25.09 11.12 10.71
C LYS A 50 -24.91 10.20 9.52
N ILE A 51 -23.71 10.18 8.95
CA ILE A 51 -23.40 9.48 7.72
C ILE A 51 -22.67 8.17 8.04
N THR A 52 -22.89 7.17 7.19
CA THR A 52 -22.20 5.88 7.31
C THR A 52 -21.15 5.68 6.23
N HIS A 53 -21.27 6.36 5.09
CA HIS A 53 -20.32 6.28 3.98
C HIS A 53 -20.22 7.64 3.27
N ILE A 54 -19.02 7.98 2.81
CA ILE A 54 -18.77 9.11 1.92
C ILE A 54 -18.46 8.56 0.53
N ILE A 55 -19.10 9.12 -0.50
CA ILE A 55 -18.78 8.82 -1.89
C ILE A 55 -18.02 10.00 -2.49
N SER A 56 -16.78 9.76 -2.91
CA SER A 56 -15.91 10.76 -3.52
C SER A 56 -14.87 10.08 -4.43
N ASN A 57 -14.46 10.78 -5.49
CA ASN A 57 -13.31 10.39 -6.31
C ASN A 57 -11.98 11.00 -5.84
N THR A 58 -12.02 11.85 -4.82
CA THR A 58 -10.85 12.57 -4.28
C THR A 58 -10.85 12.55 -2.74
N ILE A 59 -9.68 12.74 -2.15
CA ILE A 59 -9.50 13.01 -0.72
C ILE A 59 -9.51 14.52 -0.39
N ASP A 60 -9.41 15.36 -1.41
CA ASP A 60 -9.36 16.82 -1.28
C ASP A 60 -10.77 17.40 -1.06
N PHE A 61 -11.26 17.30 0.18
CA PHE A 61 -12.53 17.87 0.62
C PHE A 61 -12.54 18.15 2.13
N ILE A 62 -13.38 19.09 2.56
CA ILE A 62 -13.29 19.72 3.89
C ILE A 62 -13.52 18.77 5.09
N GLU A 63 -14.26 17.67 4.94
CA GLU A 63 -14.49 16.68 6.01
C GLU A 63 -13.56 15.46 5.98
N HIS A 64 -12.58 15.41 5.09
CA HIS A 64 -11.70 14.25 4.94
C HIS A 64 -11.08 13.81 6.27
N ASP A 65 -10.41 14.72 6.97
CA ASP A 65 -9.79 14.43 8.27
C ASP A 65 -10.78 13.98 9.34
N LEU A 66 -11.97 14.55 9.32
CA LEU A 66 -13.02 14.20 10.28
C LEU A 66 -13.61 12.83 9.96
N ALA A 67 -13.72 12.46 8.69
CA ALA A 67 -14.13 11.13 8.26
C ALA A 67 -13.15 10.05 8.71
N ILE A 68 -11.85 10.29 8.55
CA ILE A 68 -10.82 9.40 9.06
C ILE A 68 -10.93 9.25 10.58
N LYS A 69 -11.02 10.37 11.33
CA LYS A 69 -11.14 10.35 12.80
C LYS A 69 -12.40 9.65 13.29
N SER A 70 -13.51 9.79 12.56
CA SER A 70 -14.80 9.16 12.85
C SER A 70 -14.92 7.74 12.29
N MET A 71 -13.88 7.18 11.68
CA MET A 71 -13.88 5.85 11.05
C MET A 71 -14.97 5.67 9.99
N ILE A 72 -15.33 6.76 9.30
CA ILE A 72 -16.31 6.73 8.22
C ILE A 72 -15.59 6.41 6.91
N PRO A 73 -15.96 5.32 6.21
CA PRO A 73 -15.33 4.95 4.95
C PRO A 73 -15.60 5.98 3.85
N ILE A 74 -14.56 6.28 3.09
CA ILE A 74 -14.61 7.07 1.87
C ILE A 74 -14.39 6.11 0.70
N VAL A 75 -15.32 6.07 -0.23
CA VAL A 75 -15.28 5.15 -1.38
C VAL A 75 -15.57 5.88 -2.69
N THR A 76 -15.06 5.37 -3.80
CA THR A 76 -15.42 5.82 -5.15
C THR A 76 -16.83 5.34 -5.53
N PRO A 77 -17.49 5.98 -6.51
CA PRO A 77 -18.79 5.55 -7.02
C PRO A 77 -18.81 4.10 -7.52
N SER A 78 -17.68 3.58 -8.02
CA SER A 78 -17.57 2.19 -8.47
C SER A 78 -17.97 1.20 -7.39
N TRP A 79 -17.71 1.51 -6.12
CA TRP A 79 -18.14 0.65 -5.01
C TRP A 79 -19.66 0.48 -4.97
N VAL A 80 -20.41 1.55 -5.27
CA VAL A 80 -21.88 1.51 -5.32
C VAL A 80 -22.33 0.67 -6.51
N TYR A 81 -21.76 0.93 -7.70
CA TYR A 81 -22.08 0.19 -8.92
C TYR A 81 -21.82 -1.31 -8.77
N ASP A 82 -20.63 -1.67 -8.28
CA ASP A 82 -20.22 -3.06 -8.12
C ASP A 82 -20.93 -3.77 -6.97
N SER A 83 -21.38 -3.02 -5.96
CA SER A 83 -22.24 -3.60 -4.91
C SER A 83 -23.63 -3.93 -5.43
N ILE A 84 -24.16 -3.08 -6.32
CA ILE A 84 -25.48 -3.29 -6.92
C ILE A 84 -25.43 -4.42 -7.94
N SER A 85 -24.43 -4.42 -8.82
CA SER A 85 -24.29 -5.47 -9.83
C SER A 85 -24.16 -6.86 -9.20
N SER A 86 -23.40 -6.97 -8.10
CA SER A 86 -23.21 -8.23 -7.37
C SER A 86 -24.32 -8.55 -6.35
N GLN A 87 -25.26 -7.63 -6.14
CA GLN A 87 -26.28 -7.69 -5.07
C GLN A 87 -25.67 -7.91 -3.68
N LYS A 88 -24.43 -7.46 -3.46
CA LYS A 88 -23.67 -7.63 -2.22
C LYS A 88 -22.76 -6.43 -1.97
N MET A 89 -22.73 -5.94 -0.73
CA MET A 89 -21.80 -4.89 -0.32
C MET A 89 -20.35 -5.30 -0.59
N GLN A 90 -19.67 -4.55 -1.46
CA GLN A 90 -18.27 -4.81 -1.79
C GLN A 90 -17.34 -4.43 -0.64
N ASN A 91 -16.12 -4.97 -0.66
CA ASN A 91 -15.09 -4.54 0.27
C ASN A 91 -14.73 -3.07 0.00
N ILE A 92 -14.90 -2.20 0.98
CA ILE A 92 -14.67 -0.74 0.85
C ILE A 92 -13.22 -0.37 0.50
N ARG A 93 -12.25 -1.20 0.87
CA ARG A 93 -10.82 -0.84 0.85
C ARG A 93 -10.28 -0.64 -0.57
N THR A 94 -10.68 -1.49 -1.50
CA THR A 94 -10.24 -1.44 -2.91
C THR A 94 -10.83 -0.23 -3.65
N TYR A 95 -11.82 0.44 -3.07
CA TYR A 95 -12.51 1.58 -3.65
C TYR A 95 -12.17 2.89 -2.94
N ASN A 96 -11.16 2.92 -2.06
CA ASN A 96 -10.73 4.16 -1.45
C ASN A 96 -10.11 5.10 -2.54
N PRO A 97 -10.51 6.38 -2.61
CA PRO A 97 -9.97 7.32 -3.58
C PRO A 97 -8.55 7.81 -3.26
N ASP A 98 -8.03 7.57 -2.05
CA ASP A 98 -6.71 8.04 -1.62
C ASP A 98 -5.58 7.45 -2.52
N PRO A 99 -4.78 8.31 -3.18
CA PRO A 99 -3.69 7.87 -4.05
C PRO A 99 -2.59 7.10 -3.30
N ALA A 100 -2.49 7.24 -1.97
CA ALA A 100 -1.58 6.46 -1.14
C ALA A 100 -1.96 4.96 -1.12
N TYR A 101 -3.18 4.57 -1.51
CA TYR A 101 -3.55 3.17 -1.73
C TYR A 101 -3.19 2.69 -3.14
N PHE A 102 -1.95 2.91 -3.56
CA PHE A 102 -1.50 2.61 -4.92
C PHE A 102 -1.44 1.10 -5.25
N PHE A 103 -1.54 0.21 -4.26
CA PHE A 103 -1.69 -1.24 -4.46
C PHE A 103 -3.14 -1.74 -4.33
N LYS A 104 -4.16 -0.88 -4.30
CA LYS A 104 -5.57 -1.27 -4.09
C LYS A 104 -6.11 -2.34 -5.06
N ASP A 105 -5.54 -2.43 -6.26
CA ASP A 105 -5.91 -3.43 -7.28
C ASP A 105 -4.91 -4.60 -7.35
N CYS A 106 -4.03 -4.73 -6.36
CA CYS A 106 -3.01 -5.78 -6.30
C CYS A 106 -3.32 -6.80 -5.22
N PHE A 107 -3.43 -8.07 -5.64
CA PHE A 107 -3.41 -9.25 -4.79
C PHE A 107 -2.11 -10.01 -5.02
N ILE A 108 -1.25 -9.98 -4.00
CA ILE A 108 0.15 -10.40 -4.07
C ILE A 108 0.32 -11.81 -3.48
N CYS A 109 0.99 -12.69 -4.22
CA CYS A 109 1.48 -13.97 -3.71
C CYS A 109 3.00 -13.99 -3.76
N CYS A 110 3.66 -14.62 -2.79
CA CYS A 110 5.11 -14.77 -2.76
C CYS A 110 5.51 -16.21 -3.10
N ALA A 111 6.53 -16.37 -3.94
CA ALA A 111 7.17 -17.65 -4.21
C ALA A 111 7.80 -18.24 -2.94
N ASP A 112 7.82 -19.57 -2.83
CA ASP A 112 8.17 -20.22 -1.58
C ASP A 112 9.65 -20.09 -1.18
N ASN A 113 10.52 -19.90 -2.16
CA ASN A 113 11.96 -19.73 -1.98
C ASN A 113 12.38 -18.32 -1.51
N LEU A 114 11.45 -17.37 -1.33
CA LEU A 114 11.78 -16.07 -0.74
C LEU A 114 12.07 -16.20 0.78
N PRO A 115 13.03 -15.41 1.32
CA PRO A 115 13.26 -15.35 2.76
C PRO A 115 11.97 -15.00 3.53
N PRO A 116 11.67 -15.66 4.67
CA PRO A 116 10.43 -15.42 5.40
C PRO A 116 10.22 -13.95 5.82
N GLY A 117 11.28 -13.25 6.24
CA GLY A 117 11.20 -11.83 6.59
C GLY A 117 10.87 -10.94 5.40
N ASP A 118 11.37 -11.29 4.22
CA ASP A 118 11.06 -10.56 2.97
C ASP A 118 9.59 -10.74 2.60
N LYS A 119 9.05 -11.97 2.73
CA LYS A 119 7.62 -12.22 2.50
C LYS A 119 6.75 -11.40 3.44
N GLU A 120 7.09 -11.37 4.74
CA GLU A 120 6.38 -10.56 5.73
C GLU A 120 6.41 -9.07 5.39
N LEU A 121 7.55 -8.55 4.94
CA LEU A 121 7.68 -7.16 4.52
C LEU A 121 6.83 -6.86 3.28
N ILE A 122 6.88 -7.73 2.27
CA ILE A 122 6.10 -7.61 1.03
C ILE A 122 4.60 -7.62 1.34
N TYR A 123 4.14 -8.56 2.17
CA TYR A 123 2.73 -8.66 2.55
C TYR A 123 2.27 -7.47 3.40
N ALA A 124 3.11 -7.00 4.32
CA ALA A 124 2.82 -5.79 5.08
C ALA A 124 2.71 -4.56 4.16
N ALA A 125 3.55 -4.46 3.13
CA ALA A 125 3.49 -3.39 2.13
C ALA A 125 2.23 -3.49 1.28
N ALA A 126 1.93 -4.68 0.74
CA ALA A 126 0.71 -4.94 -0.01
C ALA A 126 -0.50 -4.47 0.78
N GLN A 127 -0.59 -4.87 2.06
CA GLN A 127 -1.65 -4.42 2.93
C GLN A 127 -1.61 -2.91 3.13
N ALA A 128 -0.52 -2.31 3.59
CA ALA A 128 -0.50 -0.89 3.94
C ALA A 128 -0.95 0.02 2.78
N PHE A 129 -0.56 -0.28 1.55
CA PHE A 129 -0.90 0.51 0.36
C PHE A 129 -2.16 0.02 -0.35
N GLY A 130 -3.07 -0.63 0.37
CA GLY A 130 -4.45 -0.90 -0.07
C GLY A 130 -4.66 -2.24 -0.73
N GLY A 131 -3.60 -2.94 -1.10
CA GLY A 131 -3.65 -4.27 -1.70
C GLY A 131 -3.97 -5.39 -0.72
N GLY A 132 -4.11 -6.58 -1.28
CA GLY A 132 -4.26 -7.85 -0.57
C GLY A 132 -3.05 -8.75 -0.78
N TYR A 133 -2.94 -9.78 0.05
CA TYR A 133 -2.01 -10.86 -0.19
C TYR A 133 -2.66 -12.23 -0.01
N LEU A 134 -2.08 -13.23 -0.65
CA LEU A 134 -2.50 -14.62 -0.60
C LEU A 134 -1.26 -15.50 -0.45
N ASP A 135 -1.32 -16.49 0.43
CA ASP A 135 -0.22 -17.46 0.60
C ASP A 135 -0.11 -18.43 -0.58
N ASN A 136 -1.23 -18.65 -1.29
CA ASN A 136 -1.33 -19.53 -2.45
C ASN A 136 -1.88 -18.78 -3.67
N ILE A 137 -1.56 -19.28 -4.87
CA ILE A 137 -2.16 -18.77 -6.11
C ILE A 137 -3.65 -19.11 -6.13
N THR A 138 -4.47 -18.11 -6.44
CA THR A 138 -5.91 -18.25 -6.65
C THR A 138 -6.34 -17.44 -7.86
N LYS A 139 -7.61 -17.51 -8.25
CA LYS A 139 -8.18 -16.66 -9.30
C LYS A 139 -8.17 -15.16 -9.05
N TYR A 140 -7.89 -14.75 -7.82
CA TYR A 140 -7.75 -13.34 -7.49
C TYR A 140 -6.29 -12.88 -7.51
N THR A 141 -5.32 -13.80 -7.64
CA THR A 141 -3.91 -13.45 -7.65
C THR A 141 -3.60 -12.62 -8.89
N THR A 142 -2.99 -11.45 -8.68
CA THR A 142 -2.61 -10.53 -9.77
C THR A 142 -1.11 -10.53 -10.01
N HIS A 143 -0.32 -10.69 -8.94
CA HIS A 143 1.13 -10.64 -8.98
C HIS A 143 1.70 -11.80 -8.17
N LEU A 144 2.63 -12.53 -8.78
CA LEU A 144 3.50 -13.47 -8.09
C LEU A 144 4.88 -12.82 -7.95
N ILE A 145 5.33 -12.63 -6.72
CA ILE A 145 6.68 -12.15 -6.42
C ILE A 145 7.63 -13.34 -6.36
N ALA A 146 8.59 -13.39 -7.28
CA ALA A 146 9.53 -14.51 -7.42
C ALA A 146 10.93 -14.03 -7.81
N MET A 147 11.97 -14.81 -7.47
CA MET A 147 13.35 -14.53 -7.89
C MET A 147 13.67 -15.12 -9.27
N ASP A 148 12.95 -16.16 -9.66
CA ASP A 148 13.14 -16.95 -10.88
C ASP A 148 11.84 -17.68 -11.24
N ILE A 149 11.81 -18.31 -12.41
CA ILE A 149 10.65 -19.07 -12.90
C ILE A 149 10.65 -20.56 -12.50
N SER A 150 11.63 -21.00 -11.69
CA SER A 150 11.81 -22.41 -11.34
C SER A 150 10.95 -22.86 -10.16
N ASN A 151 10.43 -21.92 -9.36
CA ASN A 151 9.56 -22.23 -8.24
C ASN A 151 8.21 -22.81 -8.71
N GLU A 152 7.64 -23.77 -7.96
CA GLU A 152 6.35 -24.41 -8.28
C GLU A 152 5.22 -23.40 -8.52
N LYS A 153 5.14 -22.33 -7.71
CA LYS A 153 4.15 -21.26 -7.91
C LYS A 153 4.40 -20.50 -9.20
N SER A 154 5.66 -20.33 -9.61
CA SER A 154 5.99 -19.67 -10.88
C SER A 154 5.62 -20.53 -12.08
N ILE A 155 5.88 -21.83 -12.01
CA ILE A 155 5.45 -22.79 -13.03
C ILE A 155 3.91 -22.78 -13.15
N LEU A 156 3.20 -22.81 -12.01
CA LEU A 156 1.74 -22.73 -11.97
C LEU A 156 1.23 -21.41 -12.57
N ALA A 157 1.78 -20.27 -12.14
CA ALA A 157 1.41 -18.96 -12.66
C ALA A 157 1.63 -18.89 -14.18
N SER A 158 2.78 -19.33 -14.68
CA SER A 158 3.09 -19.37 -16.11
C SER A 158 2.13 -20.25 -16.90
N SER A 159 1.64 -21.35 -16.32
CA SER A 159 0.66 -22.24 -16.99
C SER A 159 -0.75 -21.65 -17.10
N ILE A 160 -1.03 -20.58 -16.35
CA ILE A 160 -2.32 -19.86 -16.34
C ILE A 160 -2.27 -18.66 -17.30
N ILE A 161 -1.09 -18.27 -17.79
CA ILE A 161 -0.94 -17.18 -18.76
C ILE A 161 -1.58 -17.63 -20.08
N HIS A 162 -2.73 -17.04 -20.40
CA HIS A 162 -3.35 -17.16 -21.71
C HIS A 162 -2.64 -16.22 -22.69
N ASP A 163 -2.37 -16.68 -23.92
CA ASP A 163 -1.88 -15.79 -24.98
C ASP A 163 -2.96 -14.77 -25.33
N ASP A 164 -2.58 -13.50 -25.50
CA ASP A 164 -3.49 -12.38 -25.81
C ASP A 164 -4.29 -12.59 -27.14
N ASP A 165 -3.93 -13.58 -27.95
CA ASP A 165 -4.56 -13.94 -29.23
C ASP A 165 -5.70 -14.98 -29.11
N ASP A 166 -5.86 -15.64 -27.96
CA ASP A 166 -6.92 -16.64 -27.74
C ASP A 166 -8.25 -15.96 -27.36
N ASN A 167 -8.99 -15.52 -28.38
CA ASN A 167 -10.37 -15.02 -28.31
C ASN A 167 -11.40 -16.07 -27.79
N ASP A 168 -10.96 -17.27 -27.41
CA ASP A 168 -11.80 -18.41 -27.01
C ASP A 168 -11.50 -18.91 -25.58
N SER A 169 -11.02 -18.01 -24.71
CA SER A 169 -10.86 -18.33 -23.29
C SER A 169 -12.19 -18.15 -22.57
N ASN A 170 -12.79 -19.27 -22.16
CA ASN A 170 -13.78 -19.31 -21.08
C ASN A 170 -13.23 -18.54 -19.88
N GLY A 171 -13.62 -17.27 -19.77
CA GLY A 171 -13.08 -16.31 -18.83
C GLY A 171 -13.23 -16.78 -17.40
N ASP A 172 -12.20 -16.52 -16.58
CA ASP A 172 -12.37 -16.22 -15.15
C ASP A 172 -11.05 -15.95 -14.40
N MET A 173 -9.86 -16.20 -14.99
CA MET A 173 -8.57 -15.94 -14.32
C MET A 173 -7.77 -14.84 -15.02
N PRO A 174 -7.42 -13.74 -14.32
CA PRO A 174 -6.55 -12.70 -14.87
C PRO A 174 -5.13 -13.23 -15.08
N ASN A 175 -4.44 -12.71 -16.10
CA ASN A 175 -3.04 -13.04 -16.36
C ASN A 175 -2.17 -12.64 -15.14
N ILE A 176 -1.52 -13.62 -14.53
CA ILE A 176 -0.70 -13.42 -13.32
C ILE A 176 0.66 -12.87 -13.73
N LYS A 177 0.97 -11.64 -13.33
CA LYS A 177 2.29 -11.04 -13.55
C LYS A 177 3.32 -11.64 -12.60
N ILE A 178 4.32 -12.34 -13.13
CA ILE A 178 5.45 -12.84 -12.34
C ILE A 178 6.53 -11.77 -12.31
N VAL A 179 6.80 -11.17 -11.15
CA VAL A 179 7.68 -10.00 -11.01
C VAL A 179 8.72 -10.20 -9.91
N LEU A 180 9.89 -9.57 -10.09
CA LEU A 180 10.94 -9.54 -9.07
C LEU A 180 10.50 -8.77 -7.81
N PRO A 181 11.02 -9.13 -6.61
CA PRO A 181 10.77 -8.38 -5.38
C PRO A 181 11.14 -6.89 -5.43
N HIS A 182 12.10 -6.52 -6.29
CA HIS A 182 12.53 -5.14 -6.51
C HIS A 182 11.38 -4.19 -6.88
N TRP A 183 10.36 -4.70 -7.57
CA TRP A 183 9.18 -3.91 -7.91
C TRP A 183 8.49 -3.35 -6.66
N ILE A 184 8.31 -4.20 -5.64
CA ILE A 184 7.71 -3.81 -4.37
C ILE A 184 8.60 -2.81 -3.64
N ASP A 185 9.90 -3.09 -3.54
CA ASP A 185 10.85 -2.19 -2.86
C ASP A 185 10.82 -0.79 -3.49
N HIS A 186 10.79 -0.72 -4.82
CA HIS A 186 10.77 0.54 -5.53
C HIS A 186 9.41 1.24 -5.40
N CYS A 187 8.29 0.52 -5.48
CA CYS A 187 6.98 1.13 -5.26
C CYS A 187 6.85 1.75 -3.87
N ILE A 188 7.32 1.04 -2.83
CA ILE A 188 7.43 1.56 -1.46
C ILE A 188 8.34 2.78 -1.45
N THR A 189 9.55 2.66 -2.00
CA THR A 189 10.52 3.75 -1.98
C THR A 189 10.01 5.03 -2.67
N MET A 190 9.24 4.89 -3.75
CA MET A 190 8.68 6.00 -4.52
C MET A 190 7.34 6.50 -3.97
N GLY A 191 6.69 5.78 -3.06
CA GLY A 191 5.35 6.09 -2.58
C GLY A 191 4.26 6.00 -3.66
N LYS A 192 4.49 5.22 -4.72
CA LYS A 192 3.53 5.04 -5.83
C LYS A 192 3.71 3.69 -6.51
N LYS A 193 2.67 3.20 -7.18
CA LYS A 193 2.76 2.01 -8.01
C LYS A 193 3.58 2.31 -9.28
N LEU A 194 4.62 1.53 -9.51
CA LEU A 194 5.42 1.58 -10.74
C LEU A 194 4.90 0.57 -11.75
N ASN A 195 5.18 0.80 -13.04
CA ASN A 195 4.96 -0.19 -14.07
C ASN A 195 5.84 -1.43 -13.79
N GLU A 196 5.25 -2.62 -13.94
CA GLU A 196 5.90 -3.90 -13.68
C GLU A 196 6.90 -4.33 -14.78
N ASP A 197 6.85 -3.76 -15.98
CA ASP A 197 7.54 -4.24 -17.21
C ASP A 197 9.04 -4.48 -17.04
N ASN A 198 9.73 -3.64 -16.25
CA ASN A 198 11.17 -3.76 -16.01
C ASN A 198 11.54 -4.87 -15.01
N TYR A 199 10.55 -5.43 -14.32
CA TYR A 199 10.68 -6.41 -13.25
C TYR A 199 10.10 -7.78 -13.62
N LEU A 200 9.45 -7.90 -14.78
CA LEU A 200 8.81 -9.13 -15.24
C LEU A 200 9.84 -10.24 -15.47
N LEU A 201 9.53 -11.44 -14.98
CA LEU A 201 10.30 -12.65 -15.27
C LEU A 201 9.75 -13.34 -16.53
N PRO A 202 10.57 -14.10 -17.27
CA PRO A 202 11.95 -14.52 -16.94
C PRO A 202 13.05 -13.52 -17.29
N ASP A 203 12.78 -12.57 -18.19
CA ASP A 203 13.77 -11.63 -18.71
C ASP A 203 13.60 -10.24 -18.08
N ALA A 204 13.92 -10.16 -16.79
CA ALA A 204 13.77 -8.93 -16.03
C ALA A 204 14.85 -7.92 -16.45
N LYS A 205 14.45 -6.90 -17.21
CA LYS A 205 15.34 -5.86 -17.77
C LYS A 205 16.25 -5.21 -16.72
N ILE A 206 15.76 -5.03 -15.49
CA ILE A 206 16.55 -4.48 -14.39
C ILE A 206 17.80 -5.29 -14.05
N LEU A 207 17.85 -6.59 -14.40
CA LEU A 207 19.01 -7.46 -14.17
C LEU A 207 20.08 -7.36 -15.28
N HIS A 208 19.71 -6.86 -16.48
CA HIS A 208 20.55 -6.85 -17.67
C HIS A 208 21.24 -5.52 -17.94
N ASP A 209 20.76 -4.46 -17.31
CA ASP A 209 21.30 -3.13 -17.54
C ASP A 209 22.66 -2.99 -16.83
N GLU A 210 23.77 -2.99 -17.60
CA GLU A 210 25.13 -2.76 -17.07
C GLU A 210 25.29 -1.33 -16.52
N SER A 211 24.42 -0.39 -16.93
CA SER A 211 24.33 0.93 -16.29
C SER A 211 23.75 0.83 -14.87
N ASN A 212 23.02 -0.24 -14.54
CA ASN A 212 22.52 -0.53 -13.18
C ASN A 212 23.52 -1.29 -12.30
N ASP A 213 24.82 -1.32 -12.62
CA ASP A 213 25.86 -1.90 -11.74
C ASP A 213 25.93 -1.24 -10.34
N VAL A 214 25.25 -0.10 -10.15
CA VAL A 214 24.98 0.53 -8.84
C VAL A 214 24.05 -0.30 -7.94
N LEU A 215 23.32 -1.28 -8.48
CA LEU A 215 22.51 -2.21 -7.68
C LEU A 215 23.33 -3.39 -7.10
N LYS A 216 24.55 -3.65 -7.59
CA LYS A 216 25.39 -4.77 -7.12
C LYS A 216 26.34 -4.41 -5.99
N ASN A 217 26.80 -3.17 -5.89
CA ASN A 217 27.68 -2.72 -4.80
C ASN A 217 27.45 -1.24 -4.53
N GLU A 218 27.09 -0.92 -3.28
CA GLU A 218 26.95 0.44 -2.75
C GLU A 218 25.85 1.29 -3.40
N ILE A 219 24.82 1.56 -2.59
CA ILE A 219 23.80 2.58 -2.84
C ILE A 219 24.51 3.90 -3.14
N LEU A 220 24.55 4.33 -4.41
CA LEU A 220 24.87 5.71 -4.77
C LEU A 220 23.61 6.42 -5.31
N PRO A 221 23.37 7.69 -4.94
CA PRO A 221 22.12 8.40 -5.20
C PRO A 221 21.88 8.83 -6.66
N GLU A 222 22.79 8.53 -7.60
CA GLU A 222 22.77 9.15 -8.93
C GLU A 222 21.98 8.39 -9.99
N ILE A 223 21.82 7.07 -9.92
CA ILE A 223 21.03 6.31 -10.94
C ILE A 223 19.53 6.36 -10.66
N LEU A 224 19.17 6.77 -9.45
CA LEU A 224 17.79 7.11 -9.11
C LEU A 224 17.32 8.42 -9.79
N ASN A 225 18.21 9.26 -10.35
CA ASN A 225 17.84 10.57 -10.90
C ASN A 225 17.19 10.53 -12.30
N ASP A 226 17.39 9.49 -13.12
CA ASP A 226 16.81 9.46 -14.47
C ASP A 226 15.39 8.87 -14.51
N SER A 227 14.94 8.22 -13.43
CA SER A 227 13.59 7.65 -13.29
C SER A 227 12.81 8.15 -12.06
N LEU A 228 13.43 8.98 -11.22
CA LEU A 228 12.73 9.76 -10.21
C LEU A 228 12.85 11.24 -10.52
N PRO A 229 11.84 12.05 -10.17
CA PRO A 229 12.01 13.49 -10.19
C PRO A 229 13.27 13.88 -9.40
N PRO A 230 14.06 14.84 -9.91
CA PRO A 230 15.36 15.19 -9.35
C PRO A 230 15.26 15.50 -7.85
N GLN A 231 16.28 15.12 -7.09
CA GLN A 231 16.43 15.34 -5.62
C GLN A 231 16.23 16.79 -5.14
N ASN A 232 16.06 17.74 -6.05
CA ASN A 232 15.87 19.15 -5.76
C ASN A 232 14.42 19.54 -5.42
N GLU A 233 13.45 18.63 -5.56
CA GLU A 233 12.11 18.80 -4.97
C GLU A 233 12.06 18.11 -3.60
N LEU A 234 12.90 18.60 -2.68
CA LEU A 234 12.76 18.24 -1.29
C LEU A 234 11.47 18.88 -0.78
N ASP A 235 10.41 18.09 -0.63
CA ASP A 235 9.40 18.40 0.40
C ASP A 235 10.11 18.28 1.74
N SER A 236 10.77 19.38 2.09
CA SER A 236 11.42 19.67 3.36
C SER A 236 10.48 19.40 4.55
N GLU A 237 9.18 19.25 4.28
CA GLU A 237 8.08 19.07 5.21
C GLU A 237 7.93 17.63 5.73
N LEU A 238 8.44 16.61 5.02
CA LEU A 238 8.17 15.19 5.34
C LEU A 238 9.25 14.47 6.18
N GLN A 239 9.85 15.15 7.15
CA GLN A 239 10.84 14.57 8.08
C GLN A 239 10.20 13.94 9.33
N PHE A 240 9.23 13.03 9.19
CA PHE A 240 8.53 12.45 10.36
C PHE A 240 9.40 11.50 11.20
N PHE A 241 10.57 11.07 10.71
CA PHE A 241 11.57 10.34 11.48
C PHE A 241 12.74 11.21 11.96
N LYS A 242 12.63 12.55 11.85
CA LYS A 242 13.70 13.47 12.27
C LYS A 242 14.22 13.14 13.67
N ASN A 243 15.53 12.95 13.75
CA ASN A 243 16.26 12.65 14.99
C ASN A 243 15.83 11.34 15.67
N LYS A 244 15.18 10.41 14.96
CA LYS A 244 14.83 9.08 15.48
C LYS A 244 15.89 8.05 15.12
N LYS A 245 16.31 7.29 16.12
CA LYS A 245 17.27 6.19 15.98
C LYS A 245 16.56 4.85 16.05
N PHE A 246 16.64 4.08 14.99
CA PHE A 246 16.03 2.77 14.84
C PHE A 246 17.03 1.66 15.15
N TYR A 247 16.58 0.63 15.86
CA TYR A 247 17.28 -0.65 15.92
C TYR A 247 16.38 -1.73 15.32
N ILE A 248 16.86 -2.38 14.27
CA ILE A 248 16.17 -3.49 13.62
C ILE A 248 16.82 -4.78 14.10
N ASN A 249 16.05 -5.62 14.79
CA ASN A 249 16.55 -6.90 15.27
C ASN A 249 16.79 -7.85 14.09
N SER A 250 17.82 -8.68 14.20
CA SER A 250 18.18 -9.69 13.19
C SER A 250 17.16 -10.83 13.08
N ASP A 251 16.21 -10.92 14.02
CA ASP A 251 15.20 -11.99 14.09
C ASP A 251 14.21 -12.02 12.89
N PHE A 252 14.17 -10.97 12.08
CA PHE A 252 13.44 -10.96 10.82
C PHE A 252 14.11 -11.82 9.72
N ASN A 253 15.42 -12.08 9.79
CA ASN A 253 16.18 -12.73 8.71
C ASN A 253 15.92 -12.09 7.33
N LEU A 254 15.96 -10.76 7.27
CA LEU A 254 15.79 -10.00 6.03
C LEU A 254 16.94 -10.25 5.08
N SER A 255 16.66 -10.26 3.78
CA SER A 255 17.72 -10.16 2.79
C SER A 255 18.42 -8.80 2.86
N GLN A 256 19.61 -8.72 2.27
CA GLN A 256 20.32 -7.44 2.15
C GLN A 256 19.49 -6.40 1.38
N ARG A 257 18.76 -6.85 0.36
CA ARG A 257 17.84 -6.03 -0.44
C ARG A 257 16.76 -5.38 0.44
N SER A 258 15.99 -6.18 1.18
CA SER A 258 14.94 -5.67 2.08
C SER A 258 15.51 -4.75 3.17
N SER A 259 16.67 -5.12 3.72
CA SER A 259 17.36 -4.31 4.72
C SER A 259 17.76 -2.93 4.16
N ASN A 260 18.23 -2.89 2.91
CA ASN A 260 18.59 -1.66 2.22
C ASN A 260 17.36 -0.80 1.91
N ALA A 261 16.24 -1.40 1.47
CA ALA A 261 15.00 -0.68 1.19
C ALA A 261 14.46 0.00 2.46
N ILE A 262 14.40 -0.72 3.59
CA ILE A 262 13.98 -0.15 4.88
C ILE A 262 14.92 0.97 5.30
N LYS A 263 16.25 0.75 5.19
CA LYS A 263 17.25 1.77 5.50
C LYS A 263 17.02 3.04 4.70
N PHE A 264 16.82 2.91 3.39
CA PHE A 264 16.58 4.04 2.51
C PHE A 264 15.36 4.86 2.94
N VAL A 265 14.22 4.20 3.22
CA VAL A 265 12.99 4.90 3.64
C VAL A 265 13.20 5.60 5.00
N ILE A 266 13.86 4.95 5.97
CA ILE A 266 14.14 5.56 7.28
C ILE A 266 15.02 6.81 7.12
N GLU A 267 16.11 6.69 6.37
CA GLU A 267 17.08 7.78 6.17
C GLU A 267 16.48 8.93 5.35
N ARG A 268 15.69 8.61 4.31
CA ARG A 268 14.96 9.59 3.48
C ARG A 268 14.05 10.49 4.32
N HIS A 269 13.44 9.95 5.39
CA HIS A 269 12.53 10.69 6.26
C HIS A 269 13.20 11.23 7.54
N GLY A 270 14.53 11.30 7.57
CA GLY A 270 15.32 11.96 8.62
C GLY A 270 15.65 11.08 9.83
N GLY A 271 15.41 9.78 9.75
CA GLY A 271 15.80 8.79 10.76
C GLY A 271 17.20 8.22 10.51
N SER A 272 17.67 7.38 11.43
CA SER A 272 18.95 6.66 11.30
C SER A 272 18.85 5.27 11.88
N ILE A 273 19.62 4.31 11.35
CA ILE A 273 19.66 2.94 11.86
C ILE A 273 20.95 2.72 12.67
N ILE A 274 20.79 2.24 13.90
CA ILE A 274 21.90 1.85 14.78
C ILE A 274 22.12 0.34 14.67
N LYS A 275 23.37 -0.06 14.38
CA LYS A 275 23.75 -1.47 14.19
C LYS A 275 23.89 -2.27 15.49
N LYS A 276 24.20 -1.58 16.60
CA LYS A 276 24.39 -2.20 17.93
C LYS A 276 23.30 -1.74 18.87
N PHE A 277 22.75 -2.67 19.64
CA PHE A 277 21.68 -2.36 20.57
C PHE A 277 22.21 -1.59 21.79
N ASP A 278 21.75 -0.35 21.97
CA ASP A 278 21.95 0.45 23.19
C ASP A 278 20.65 1.16 23.57
N VAL A 279 20.13 0.88 24.77
CA VAL A 279 18.89 1.43 25.30
C VAL A 279 18.93 2.95 25.42
N SER A 280 20.11 3.53 25.62
CA SER A 280 20.29 4.99 25.76
C SER A 280 20.27 5.71 24.41
N GLU A 281 20.61 5.01 23.32
CA GLU A 281 20.74 5.61 22.00
C GLU A 281 19.51 5.37 21.10
N ILE A 282 18.75 4.30 21.28
CA ILE A 282 17.67 3.92 20.36
C ILE A 282 16.34 4.56 20.74
N ASP A 283 15.58 5.09 19.79
CA ASP A 283 14.21 5.58 20.03
C ASP A 283 13.15 4.55 19.65
N ILE A 284 13.44 3.73 18.64
CA ILE A 284 12.49 2.78 18.08
C ILE A 284 13.19 1.42 17.94
N TYR A 285 12.59 0.39 18.54
CA TYR A 285 12.99 -0.99 18.37
C TYR A 285 12.00 -1.68 17.43
N LEU A 286 12.53 -2.31 16.38
CA LEU A 286 11.78 -3.18 15.49
C LEU A 286 12.23 -4.63 15.70
N GLY A 287 11.30 -5.51 16.07
CA GLY A 287 11.60 -6.93 16.23
C GLY A 287 10.40 -7.80 15.88
N LYS A 288 10.67 -9.03 15.42
CA LYS A 288 9.65 -9.99 15.03
C LYS A 288 9.04 -10.67 16.24
N TYR A 289 9.88 -11.18 17.13
CA TYR A 289 9.44 -11.98 18.25
C TYR A 289 9.45 -11.17 19.55
N ARG A 290 8.48 -11.46 20.41
CA ARG A 290 8.36 -10.87 21.75
C ARG A 290 9.29 -11.53 22.77
N GLN A 291 10.54 -11.78 22.37
CA GLN A 291 11.52 -12.51 23.17
C GLN A 291 12.93 -11.98 22.94
N GLY A 292 13.86 -12.39 23.81
CA GLY A 292 15.25 -11.95 23.80
C GLY A 292 15.52 -10.72 24.66
N ASP A 293 16.79 -10.51 24.98
CA ASP A 293 17.20 -9.44 25.91
C ASP A 293 17.00 -8.05 25.34
N THR A 294 17.19 -7.87 24.02
CA THR A 294 16.96 -6.59 23.33
C THR A 294 15.49 -6.18 23.39
N TYR A 295 14.56 -7.13 23.16
CA TYR A 295 13.12 -6.90 23.31
C TYR A 295 12.76 -6.53 24.76
N LYS A 296 13.18 -7.35 25.74
CA LYS A 296 12.87 -7.10 27.16
C LYS A 296 13.38 -5.74 27.63
N LYS A 297 14.62 -5.38 27.28
CA LYS A 297 15.22 -4.08 27.62
C LYS A 297 14.49 -2.92 26.94
N SER A 298 14.03 -3.11 25.70
CA SER A 298 13.23 -2.10 24.99
C SER A 298 11.87 -1.88 25.66
N CYS A 299 11.16 -2.95 26.01
CA CYS A 299 9.86 -2.86 26.71
C CYS A 299 9.97 -2.27 28.12
N ALA A 300 11.09 -2.46 28.80
CA ALA A 300 11.33 -1.89 30.13
C ALA A 300 11.62 -0.38 30.09
N SER A 301 11.91 0.18 28.92
CA SER A 301 12.17 1.61 28.74
C SER A 301 10.87 2.36 28.42
N ASN A 302 10.62 3.45 29.16
CA ASN A 302 9.48 4.33 28.88
C ASN A 302 9.70 5.24 27.66
N ARG A 303 10.90 5.24 27.07
CA ARG A 303 11.25 6.08 25.91
C ARG A 303 11.12 5.34 24.59
N ILE A 304 11.33 4.02 24.59
CA ILE A 304 11.49 3.24 23.36
C ILE A 304 10.12 2.81 22.84
N ILE A 305 9.84 3.14 21.59
CA ILE A 305 8.68 2.59 20.88
C ILE A 305 9.06 1.19 20.37
N VAL A 306 8.30 0.18 20.76
CA VAL A 306 8.50 -1.22 20.37
C VAL A 306 7.47 -1.59 19.31
N GLY A 307 7.93 -1.94 18.10
CA GLY A 307 7.08 -2.30 16.97
C GLY A 307 7.61 -3.49 16.17
N ASN A 308 6.84 -3.93 15.18
CA ASN A 308 7.26 -4.89 14.15
C ASN A 308 7.28 -4.20 12.77
N LEU A 309 7.69 -4.92 11.71
CA LEU A 309 7.74 -4.35 10.34
C LEU A 309 6.38 -3.91 9.83
N GLN A 310 5.30 -4.61 10.20
CA GLN A 310 3.94 -4.23 9.82
C GLN A 310 3.53 -2.89 10.42
N TRP A 311 3.84 -2.66 11.70
CA TRP A 311 3.65 -1.37 12.35
C TRP A 311 4.47 -0.27 11.67
N TYR A 312 5.72 -0.56 11.32
CA TYR A 312 6.60 0.40 10.63
C TYR A 312 6.03 0.84 9.28
N ILE A 313 5.64 -0.11 8.43
CA ILE A 313 5.06 0.20 7.11
C ILE A 313 3.72 0.93 7.26
N LEU A 314 2.86 0.50 8.19
CA LEU A 314 1.58 1.17 8.42
C LEU A 314 1.78 2.61 8.94
N PHE A 315 2.72 2.81 9.86
CA PHE A 315 3.08 4.14 10.35
C PHE A 315 3.58 5.03 9.20
N TRP A 316 4.42 4.47 8.33
CA TRP A 316 4.90 5.16 7.15
C TRP A 316 3.74 5.57 6.22
N HIS A 317 2.86 4.64 5.87
CA HIS A 317 1.67 4.91 5.05
C HIS A 317 0.82 6.05 5.64
N LEU A 318 0.49 5.99 6.95
CA LEU A 318 -0.30 7.02 7.62
C LEU A 318 0.38 8.38 7.65
N LYS A 319 1.72 8.41 7.71
CA LYS A 319 2.48 9.66 7.71
C LYS A 319 2.69 10.23 6.32
N VAL A 320 2.71 9.43 5.27
CA VAL A 320 2.76 9.92 3.89
C VAL A 320 1.38 10.39 3.42
N GLY A 321 0.32 9.63 3.71
CA GLY A 321 -1.06 10.00 3.33
C GLY A 321 -1.62 11.25 4.04
N LEU A 322 -0.95 11.77 5.08
CA LEU A 322 -1.32 13.04 5.71
C LEU A 322 -0.77 14.28 4.98
N TYR A 323 0.13 14.11 4.01
CA TYR A 323 0.80 15.23 3.31
C TYR A 323 0.70 15.12 1.78
N LEU A 324 -0.05 14.15 1.26
CA LEU A 324 -0.45 14.06 -0.15
C LEU A 324 -1.87 14.60 -0.32
#